data_AF-A0A432Z9V6-F1
#
_entry.id   AF-A0A432Z9V6-F1
#
_cell.length_a   1.000
_cell.length_b   1.000
_cell.length_c   1.000
_cell.angle_alpha   90.00
_cell.angle_beta   90.00
_cell.angle_gamma   90.00
#
_symmetry.space_group_name_H-M   'P 1'
#
loop_
_entity.id
_entity.type
_entity.pdbx_description
1 polymer ?
#
loop_
_entity_poly.entity_id
_entity_poly.type
_entity_poly.pdbx_seq_one_letter_code
_entity_poly.pdbx_strand_id
1 'polypeptide(L)'
;MAKVTIPKMSSINVKPRNCLEKLEGCCRWGIMDNPFSRRRQSGSIFGKAGAVCANTFVNVFNTFHSIRISFKLHIIKSISWNTKGNVMRAGLRPFASANVNSMQGFTLVELLIVIILVGIMAVTALPALIGSRDVAASTFRAELLSLLRYQQQQAMQDTTRGCYGIAFMGTTVAPVECGSSIAAERVITVPENTTLQVSGSLLGLANGLRFNSQGCPVSTSHSAAAPEPCGQSMVELRLNGAQAAPICIQSQGFIRQGACN
;
A
#
# COMPACT_ATOMS: atom_id res chain seq x y z
N MET A 1 -1.71 -1.58 -71.64
CA MET A 1 -2.15 -2.74 -70.82
C MET A 1 -0.93 -3.58 -70.49
N ALA A 2 -0.29 -3.33 -69.35
CA ALA A 2 0.89 -4.07 -68.90
C ALA A 2 0.46 -5.10 -67.85
N LYS A 3 0.65 -6.38 -68.16
CA LYS A 3 0.28 -7.53 -67.34
C LYS A 3 1.41 -7.77 -66.34
N VAL A 4 1.23 -7.38 -65.09
CA VAL A 4 2.18 -7.64 -64.00
C VAL A 4 1.87 -9.01 -63.40
N THR A 5 2.79 -9.94 -63.59
CA THR A 5 2.76 -11.31 -63.06
C THR A 5 3.30 -11.31 -61.64
N ILE A 6 2.51 -11.78 -60.68
CA ILE A 6 2.89 -11.96 -59.27
C ILE A 6 3.60 -13.32 -59.10
N PRO A 7 4.81 -13.40 -58.53
CA PRO A 7 5.42 -14.69 -58.19
C PRO A 7 4.82 -15.26 -56.89
N LYS A 8 4.63 -16.58 -56.90
CA LYS A 8 4.01 -17.40 -55.85
C LYS A 8 5.10 -18.33 -55.27
N MET A 9 5.45 -18.19 -53.99
CA MET A 9 6.12 -19.18 -53.11
C MET A 9 6.48 -18.49 -51.78
N SER A 10 6.48 -19.09 -50.60
CA SER A 10 6.32 -20.50 -50.18
C SER A 10 5.82 -20.50 -48.72
N SER A 11 5.05 -21.53 -48.36
CA SER A 11 4.59 -21.75 -46.98
C SER A 11 5.75 -22.18 -46.08
N ILE A 12 6.11 -21.36 -45.09
CA ILE A 12 7.03 -21.76 -44.03
C ILE A 12 6.25 -22.62 -43.02
N ASN A 13 6.62 -23.90 -42.95
CA ASN A 13 6.09 -24.87 -42.01
C ASN A 13 6.70 -24.61 -40.62
N VAL A 14 5.94 -23.98 -39.72
CA VAL A 14 6.35 -23.77 -38.32
C VAL A 14 5.96 -25.01 -37.52
N LYS A 15 6.95 -25.84 -37.23
CA LYS A 15 6.84 -26.98 -36.30
C LYS A 15 6.70 -26.46 -34.86
N PRO A 16 5.67 -26.87 -34.08
CA PRO A 16 5.58 -26.52 -32.68
C PRO A 16 6.65 -27.27 -31.87
N ARG A 17 7.53 -26.53 -31.18
CA ARG A 17 8.39 -27.11 -30.14
C ARG A 17 7.60 -27.11 -28.84
N ASN A 18 7.28 -28.32 -28.38
CA ASN A 18 6.65 -28.59 -27.11
C ASN A 18 7.51 -28.06 -25.96
N CYS A 19 6.86 -27.32 -25.05
CA CYS A 19 7.30 -27.09 -23.69
C CYS A 19 7.13 -28.40 -22.91
N LEU A 20 8.20 -28.91 -22.28
CA LEU A 20 8.20 -29.72 -21.05
C LEU A 20 9.64 -30.10 -20.69
N GLU A 21 9.87 -30.25 -19.38
CA GLU A 21 11.16 -30.32 -18.65
C GLU A 21 11.86 -28.95 -18.49
N LYS A 22 12.24 -28.48 -17.30
CA LYS A 22 12.53 -29.17 -16.04
C LYS A 22 12.45 -28.17 -14.88
N LEU A 23 11.72 -28.54 -13.84
CA LEU A 23 11.78 -27.94 -12.51
C LEU A 23 13.15 -28.29 -11.90
N GLU A 24 13.87 -27.30 -11.35
CA GLU A 24 14.55 -27.37 -10.04
C GLU A 24 15.48 -26.15 -9.80
N GLY A 25 15.18 -25.42 -8.71
CA GLY A 25 16.11 -24.78 -7.77
C GLY A 25 17.28 -23.92 -8.24
N CYS A 26 17.23 -22.62 -7.95
CA CYS A 26 18.25 -21.93 -7.14
C CYS A 26 17.84 -20.47 -6.84
N CYS A 27 17.16 -20.25 -5.73
CA CYS A 27 17.25 -18.97 -5.01
C CYS A 27 18.62 -18.92 -4.34
N ARG A 28 19.52 -18.07 -4.84
CA ARG A 28 20.74 -17.71 -4.11
C ARG A 28 20.81 -16.18 -4.00
N TRP A 29 20.44 -15.70 -2.81
CA TRP A 29 20.66 -14.34 -2.37
C TRP A 29 22.15 -14.11 -2.18
N GLY A 30 22.73 -13.23 -3.01
CA GLY A 30 24.07 -12.67 -2.82
C GLY A 30 23.93 -11.21 -2.43
N ILE A 31 24.09 -10.92 -1.14
CA ILE A 31 24.43 -9.58 -0.66
C ILE A 31 25.92 -9.37 -0.95
N MET A 32 26.25 -8.42 -1.83
CA MET A 32 27.59 -7.88 -1.96
C MET A 32 27.64 -6.55 -1.21
N ASP A 33 28.41 -6.54 -0.13
CA ASP A 33 28.82 -5.34 0.58
C ASP A 33 29.90 -4.58 -0.20
N ASN A 34 29.80 -3.24 -0.12
CA ASN A 34 30.73 -2.23 -0.65
C ASN A 34 32.17 -2.36 -0.11
N PRO A 35 33.15 -1.64 -0.70
CA PRO A 35 33.57 -0.39 -0.04
C PRO A 35 34.23 0.67 -0.97
N PHE A 36 33.65 1.88 -1.06
CA PHE A 36 34.35 3.17 -1.31
C PHE A 36 33.27 4.28 -1.31
N SER A 37 33.36 5.44 -0.68
CA SER A 37 34.42 6.12 0.07
C SER A 37 33.79 7.23 0.93
N ARG A 38 34.44 7.50 2.07
CA ARG A 38 34.18 8.62 2.98
C ARG A 38 34.49 9.96 2.30
N ARG A 39 33.59 10.94 2.42
CA ARG A 39 34.00 12.33 2.68
C ARG A 39 32.97 13.03 3.59
N ARG A 40 33.52 13.71 4.59
CA ARG A 40 32.88 14.38 5.72
C ARG A 40 33.06 15.90 5.55
N GLN A 41 32.19 16.67 6.22
CA GLN A 41 32.20 18.13 6.46
C GLN A 41 31.50 18.98 5.39
N SER A 42 30.76 20.06 5.72
CA SER A 42 30.34 20.66 6.99
C SER A 42 29.35 21.81 6.67
N GLY A 43 28.34 22.02 7.54
CA GLY A 43 27.77 23.34 7.79
C GLY A 43 26.53 23.79 7.00
N SER A 44 25.33 23.58 7.54
CA SER A 44 24.45 24.70 7.88
C SER A 44 23.49 24.29 9.00
N ILE A 45 23.46 25.14 10.01
CA ILE A 45 22.70 25.05 11.24
C ILE A 45 21.40 25.78 10.95
N PHE A 46 20.25 25.10 10.99
CA PHE A 46 18.91 25.57 11.39
C PHE A 46 17.86 24.58 10.85
N GLY A 47 17.13 23.92 11.77
CA GLY A 47 16.12 22.91 11.43
C GLY A 47 15.95 21.81 12.47
N LYS A 48 16.19 22.10 13.75
CA LYS A 48 15.72 21.26 14.87
C LYS A 48 14.22 21.56 15.09
N ALA A 49 13.35 20.59 14.86
CA ALA A 49 12.11 20.31 15.63
C ALA A 49 11.24 19.32 14.85
N GLY A 50 11.37 18.02 15.10
CA GLY A 50 10.44 17.04 14.51
C GLY A 50 10.73 15.59 14.87
N ALA A 51 11.99 15.23 15.14
CA ALA A 51 12.39 13.83 15.34
C ALA A 51 12.71 13.44 16.80
N VAL A 52 12.26 14.22 17.79
CA VAL A 52 12.52 13.92 19.23
C VAL A 52 11.26 13.44 19.97
N CYS A 53 10.07 13.43 19.36
CA CYS A 53 8.84 13.06 20.05
C CYS A 53 8.33 11.63 19.81
N ALA A 54 9.20 10.67 19.49
CA ALA A 54 8.81 9.25 19.40
C ALA A 54 9.75 8.28 20.16
N ASN A 55 11.01 8.64 20.40
CA ASN A 55 12.00 7.69 20.92
C ASN A 55 12.06 7.57 22.46
N THR A 56 11.33 8.38 23.22
CA THR A 56 11.30 8.26 24.69
C THR A 56 10.06 7.53 25.19
N PHE A 57 8.96 7.49 24.43
CA PHE A 57 7.71 6.83 24.83
C PHE A 57 7.66 5.35 24.43
N VAL A 58 8.32 4.96 23.32
CA VAL A 58 8.42 3.55 22.89
C VAL A 58 9.40 2.75 23.77
N ASN A 59 10.41 3.39 24.37
CA ASN A 59 11.35 2.70 25.26
C ASN A 59 10.73 2.27 26.60
N VAL A 60 9.67 2.95 27.06
CA VAL A 60 8.88 2.47 28.22
C VAL A 60 8.07 1.24 27.82
N PHE A 61 7.55 1.17 26.59
CA PHE A 61 6.74 0.04 26.11
C PHE A 61 7.60 -1.19 25.70
N ASN A 62 8.77 -0.99 25.10
CA ASN A 62 9.70 -2.09 24.76
C ASN A 62 10.41 -2.71 25.97
N THR A 63 10.49 -1.99 27.10
CA THR A 63 10.93 -2.58 28.36
C THR A 63 9.82 -3.40 29.03
N PHE A 64 8.55 -3.11 28.70
CA PHE A 64 7.38 -3.86 29.18
C PHE A 64 7.08 -5.12 28.34
N HIS A 65 7.50 -5.20 27.08
CA HIS A 65 7.31 -6.41 26.24
C HIS A 65 8.24 -7.57 26.67
N SER A 66 9.29 -7.33 27.47
CA SER A 66 10.14 -8.38 28.06
C SER A 66 9.60 -8.94 29.39
N ILE A 67 8.50 -8.40 29.93
CA ILE A 67 7.91 -8.86 31.20
C ILE A 67 6.51 -9.43 30.92
N ARG A 68 6.49 -10.76 30.74
CA ARG A 68 5.34 -11.69 30.77
C ARG A 68 4.37 -11.72 29.57
N ILE A 69 4.82 -12.35 28.48
CA ILE A 69 3.99 -13.32 27.75
C ILE A 69 4.44 -14.73 28.18
N SER A 70 4.08 -15.09 29.40
CA SER A 70 4.04 -16.48 29.85
C SER A 70 2.83 -16.63 30.78
N PHE A 71 1.67 -16.26 30.26
CA PHE A 71 0.40 -16.63 30.87
C PHE A 71 -0.01 -17.96 30.25
N LYS A 72 0.52 -19.03 30.85
CA LYS A 72 0.19 -20.41 30.56
C LYS A 72 -1.31 -20.58 30.79
N LEU A 73 -2.04 -20.74 29.68
CA LEU A 73 -3.47 -21.02 29.61
C LEU A 73 -3.77 -22.34 30.34
N HIS A 74 -4.10 -22.30 31.63
CA HIS A 74 -4.48 -23.52 32.35
C HIS A 74 -5.34 -23.33 33.60
N ILE A 75 -6.41 -22.52 33.58
CA ILE A 75 -7.51 -22.69 34.56
C ILE A 75 -8.85 -22.38 33.90
N ILE A 76 -9.43 -23.35 33.17
CA ILE A 76 -10.90 -23.54 33.07
C ILE A 76 -11.19 -25.03 32.78
N LYS A 77 -11.08 -25.90 33.78
CA LYS A 77 -11.77 -27.21 33.80
C LYS A 77 -12.04 -27.64 35.24
N SER A 78 -13.10 -27.10 35.83
CA SER A 78 -14.02 -27.85 36.72
C SER A 78 -14.99 -26.89 37.40
N ILE A 79 -16.13 -26.66 36.78
CA ILE A 79 -17.34 -26.27 37.52
C ILE A 79 -18.42 -27.24 37.08
N SER A 80 -18.58 -28.31 37.87
CA SER A 80 -19.68 -29.26 37.77
C SER A 80 -20.81 -28.73 38.64
N TRP A 81 -21.96 -28.42 38.03
CA TRP A 81 -23.16 -27.99 38.75
C TRP A 81 -23.96 -29.22 39.17
N ASN A 82 -24.08 -29.44 40.49
CA ASN A 82 -24.97 -30.42 41.07
C ASN A 82 -26.35 -29.79 41.31
N THR A 83 -27.37 -30.27 40.60
CA THR A 83 -28.77 -29.84 40.76
C THR A 83 -29.50 -30.74 41.74
N LYS A 84 -29.66 -30.29 42.99
CA LYS A 84 -30.72 -30.76 43.91
C LYS A 84 -31.18 -29.62 44.82
N GLY A 85 -32.49 -29.37 44.88
CA GLY A 85 -33.11 -28.69 46.03
C GLY A 85 -34.34 -27.84 45.70
N ASN A 86 -35.48 -28.25 46.26
CA ASN A 86 -36.83 -27.72 46.05
C ASN A 86 -37.10 -26.28 46.56
N VAL A 87 -38.10 -25.71 45.89
CA VAL A 87 -39.03 -24.59 46.16
C VAL A 87 -39.34 -24.25 47.63
N MET A 88 -39.35 -22.95 47.98
CA MET A 88 -40.35 -22.34 48.88
C MET A 88 -40.65 -20.88 48.50
N ARG A 89 -41.95 -20.57 48.48
CA ARG A 89 -42.56 -19.22 48.31
C ARG A 89 -42.29 -18.33 49.52
N ALA A 90 -42.06 -17.03 49.29
CA ALA A 90 -42.37 -15.99 50.28
C ALA A 90 -42.65 -14.63 49.62
N GLY A 91 -43.90 -14.15 49.82
CA GLY A 91 -44.36 -12.76 49.82
C GLY A 91 -43.75 -11.73 48.86
N LEU A 92 -44.46 -11.42 47.77
CA LEU A 92 -44.27 -10.17 47.04
C LEU A 92 -44.87 -9.02 47.87
N ARG A 93 -44.02 -8.22 48.53
CA ARG A 93 -44.39 -6.89 49.00
C ARG A 93 -44.12 -5.89 47.85
N PRO A 94 -45.10 -5.09 47.41
CA PRO A 94 -44.81 -4.02 46.47
C PRO A 94 -44.10 -2.92 47.25
N PHE A 95 -42.79 -2.77 47.03
CA PHE A 95 -42.11 -1.55 47.42
C PHE A 95 -42.63 -0.44 46.49
N ALA A 96 -43.59 0.33 47.00
CA ALA A 96 -43.94 1.61 46.42
C ALA A 96 -42.65 2.43 46.28
N SER A 97 -42.26 2.69 45.04
CA SER A 97 -41.11 3.53 44.69
C SER A 97 -41.46 4.96 45.05
N ALA A 98 -41.00 5.42 46.21
CA ALA A 98 -40.88 6.83 46.48
C ALA A 98 -39.88 7.41 45.46
N ASN A 99 -40.31 8.43 44.71
CA ASN A 99 -39.42 9.20 43.86
C ASN A 99 -38.48 10.00 44.77
N VAL A 100 -37.36 9.38 45.12
CA VAL A 100 -36.22 10.06 45.72
C VAL A 100 -35.38 10.56 44.56
N ASN A 101 -35.47 11.86 44.27
CA ASN A 101 -34.41 12.54 43.55
C ASN A 101 -33.18 12.54 44.46
N SER A 102 -32.48 11.41 44.51
CA SER A 102 -31.20 11.30 45.18
C SER A 102 -30.23 12.12 44.34
N MET A 103 -29.82 13.27 44.87
CA MET A 103 -28.58 13.90 44.42
C MET A 103 -27.44 12.97 44.83
N GLN A 104 -27.20 11.94 44.02
CA GLN A 104 -26.09 11.02 44.15
C GLN A 104 -24.83 11.77 43.74
N GLY A 105 -24.05 12.21 44.73
CA GLY A 105 -22.70 12.68 44.50
C GLY A 105 -21.82 11.51 44.06
N PHE A 106 -21.06 11.71 42.98
CA PHE A 106 -20.00 10.78 42.59
C PHE A 106 -19.00 10.63 43.75
N THR A 107 -18.65 9.40 44.11
CA THR A 107 -17.60 9.17 45.11
C THR A 107 -16.22 9.45 44.50
N LEU A 108 -15.25 9.88 45.33
CA LEU A 108 -13.87 10.10 44.87
C LEU A 108 -13.27 8.84 44.25
N VAL A 109 -13.57 7.68 44.85
CA VAL A 109 -13.10 6.37 44.38
C VAL A 109 -13.69 6.03 43.01
N GLU A 110 -14.96 6.35 42.79
CA GLU A 110 -15.62 6.10 41.51
C GLU A 110 -15.04 6.96 40.39
N LEU A 111 -14.72 8.22 40.67
CA LEU A 111 -14.01 9.06 39.70
C LEU A 111 -12.61 8.52 39.40
N LEU A 112 -11.89 8.02 40.40
CA LEU A 112 -10.54 7.46 40.26
C LEU A 112 -10.52 6.23 39.35
N ILE A 113 -11.44 5.29 39.54
CA ILE A 113 -11.49 4.09 38.70
C ILE A 113 -11.83 4.44 37.25
N VAL A 114 -12.69 5.44 37.01
CA VAL A 114 -13.07 5.88 35.67
C VAL A 114 -11.88 6.47 34.94
N ILE A 115 -11.09 7.34 35.56
CA ILE A 115 -9.90 7.93 34.91
C ILE A 115 -8.81 6.87 34.63
N ILE A 116 -8.66 5.86 35.50
CA ILE A 116 -7.74 4.75 35.26
C ILE A 116 -8.22 3.91 34.07
N LEU A 117 -9.51 3.60 34.02
CA LEU A 117 -10.10 2.77 32.97
C LEU A 117 -10.06 3.48 31.61
N VAL A 118 -10.36 4.78 31.58
CA VAL A 118 -10.19 5.64 30.39
C VAL A 118 -8.71 5.75 30.01
N GLY A 119 -7.79 5.85 30.97
CA GLY A 119 -6.35 5.89 30.71
C GLY A 119 -5.84 4.64 29.99
N ILE A 120 -6.27 3.45 30.42
CA ILE A 120 -5.89 2.18 29.78
C ILE A 120 -6.49 2.08 28.37
N MET A 121 -7.74 2.49 28.19
CA MET A 121 -8.38 2.50 26.86
C MET A 121 -7.74 3.52 25.91
N ALA A 122 -7.32 4.68 26.42
CA ALA A 122 -6.72 5.73 25.60
C ALA A 122 -5.39 5.26 24.98
N VAL A 123 -4.57 4.52 25.73
CA VAL A 123 -3.27 4.02 25.25
C VAL A 123 -3.43 3.00 24.11
N THR A 124 -4.53 2.24 24.07
CA THR A 124 -4.76 1.23 23.02
C THR A 124 -5.57 1.74 21.84
N ALA A 125 -6.54 2.63 22.07
CA ALA A 125 -7.43 3.15 21.02
C ALA A 125 -6.78 4.28 20.18
N LEU A 126 -5.94 5.12 20.80
CA LEU A 126 -5.38 6.30 20.13
C LEU A 126 -4.43 5.98 18.97
N PRO A 127 -3.49 5.01 19.07
CA PRO A 127 -2.59 4.69 17.96
C PRO A 127 -3.31 4.14 16.72
N ALA A 128 -4.40 3.39 16.92
CA ALA A 128 -5.18 2.79 15.84
C ALA A 128 -5.88 3.85 14.96
N LEU A 129 -6.29 4.98 15.55
CA LEU A 129 -6.96 6.06 14.83
C LEU A 129 -6.00 6.92 14.01
N ILE A 130 -4.76 7.10 14.47
CA ILE A 130 -3.78 7.96 13.80
C ILE A 130 -3.02 7.18 12.71
N GLY A 131 -2.72 5.89 12.94
CA GLY A 131 -1.90 5.10 12.02
C GLY A 131 -2.59 4.61 10.75
N SER A 132 -3.92 4.47 10.73
CA SER A 132 -4.65 3.83 9.62
C SER A 132 -4.52 4.57 8.28
N ARG A 133 -4.49 5.91 8.31
CA ARG A 133 -4.41 6.74 7.10
C ARG A 133 -3.06 6.64 6.40
N ASP A 134 -1.97 6.68 7.17
CA ASP A 134 -0.62 6.58 6.62
C ASP A 134 -0.32 5.16 6.11
N VAL A 135 -0.90 4.14 6.75
CA VAL A 135 -0.80 2.75 6.28
C VAL A 135 -1.45 2.59 4.89
N ALA A 136 -2.68 3.05 4.70
CA ALA A 136 -3.38 2.92 3.40
C ALA A 136 -2.66 3.66 2.26
N ALA A 137 -2.11 4.84 2.53
CA ALA A 137 -1.34 5.58 1.54
C ALA A 137 0.00 4.89 1.21
N SER A 138 0.64 4.27 2.20
CA SER A 138 1.87 3.51 2.01
C SER A 138 1.66 2.22 1.20
N THR A 139 0.55 1.50 1.41
CA THR A 139 0.21 0.28 0.67
C THR A 139 -0.15 0.60 -0.77
N PHE A 140 -0.99 1.61 -1.00
CA PHE A 140 -1.31 2.11 -2.35
C PHE A 140 -0.03 2.45 -3.13
N ARG A 141 0.93 3.14 -2.49
CA ARG A 141 2.20 3.50 -3.13
C ARG A 141 3.02 2.27 -3.52
N ALA A 142 3.07 1.24 -2.67
CA ALA A 142 3.79 0.01 -2.96
C ALA A 142 3.16 -0.77 -4.13
N GLU A 143 1.83 -0.81 -4.17
CA GLU A 143 1.05 -1.44 -5.22
C GLU A 143 1.17 -0.68 -6.57
N LEU A 144 1.08 0.64 -6.53
CA LEU A 144 1.30 1.46 -7.72
C LEU A 144 2.72 1.29 -8.27
N LEU A 145 3.73 1.21 -7.39
CA LEU A 145 5.11 0.99 -7.79
C LEU A 145 5.33 -0.39 -8.44
N SER A 146 4.70 -1.45 -7.91
CA SER A 146 4.79 -2.79 -8.49
C SER A 146 4.07 -2.84 -9.85
N LEU A 147 2.90 -2.21 -9.95
CA LEU A 147 2.13 -2.12 -11.20
C LEU A 147 2.89 -1.36 -12.28
N LEU A 148 3.49 -0.21 -11.96
CA LEU A 148 4.29 0.57 -12.89
C LEU A 148 5.48 -0.24 -13.45
N ARG A 149 6.22 -0.91 -12.57
CA ARG A 149 7.36 -1.75 -12.97
C ARG A 149 6.93 -2.94 -13.82
N TYR A 150 5.79 -3.53 -13.49
CA TYR A 150 5.21 -4.62 -14.28
C TYR A 150 4.85 -4.14 -15.68
N GLN A 151 4.14 -3.01 -15.81
CA GLN A 151 3.77 -2.45 -17.12
C GLN A 151 4.99 -2.03 -17.94
N GLN A 152 6.02 -1.48 -17.29
CA GLN A 152 7.29 -1.16 -17.93
C GLN A 152 7.98 -2.43 -18.48
N GLN A 153 8.03 -3.51 -17.68
CA GLN A 153 8.60 -4.79 -18.12
C GLN A 153 7.81 -5.38 -19.28
N GLN A 154 6.49 -5.29 -19.25
CA GLN A 154 5.64 -5.77 -20.33
C GLN A 154 5.89 -4.99 -21.64
N ALA A 155 6.07 -3.67 -21.57
CA ALA A 155 6.44 -2.83 -22.71
C ALA A 155 7.82 -3.21 -23.30
N MET A 156 8.78 -3.56 -22.44
CA MET A 156 10.11 -4.01 -22.87
C MET A 156 10.11 -5.43 -23.45
N GLN A 157 9.14 -6.27 -23.06
CA GLN A 157 8.99 -7.64 -23.55
C GLN A 157 8.24 -7.69 -24.89
N ASP A 158 7.15 -6.93 -25.03
CA ASP A 158 6.38 -6.85 -26.27
C ASP A 158 6.65 -5.51 -26.98
N THR A 159 7.72 -5.51 -27.76
CA THR A 159 8.15 -4.34 -28.55
C THR A 159 7.29 -4.08 -29.77
N THR A 160 6.31 -4.95 -30.07
CA THR A 160 5.41 -4.82 -31.23
C THR A 160 4.16 -4.01 -30.91
N ARG A 161 3.74 -3.96 -29.64
CA ARG A 161 2.53 -3.29 -29.18
C ARG A 161 2.88 -2.14 -28.23
N GLY A 162 3.06 -0.93 -28.75
CA GLY A 162 3.43 0.27 -27.98
C GLY A 162 2.29 0.89 -27.16
N CYS A 163 1.57 0.11 -26.35
CA CYS A 163 0.36 0.54 -25.64
C CYS A 163 0.32 0.16 -24.16
N TYR A 164 1.35 -0.51 -23.66
CA TYR A 164 1.47 -0.86 -22.24
C TYR A 164 1.68 0.36 -21.37
N GLY A 165 1.09 0.35 -20.18
CA GLY A 165 1.15 1.48 -19.27
C GLY A 165 -0.01 1.51 -18.30
N ILE A 166 -0.37 2.71 -17.86
CA ILE A 166 -1.43 2.92 -16.86
C ILE A 166 -2.40 4.00 -17.32
N ALA A 167 -3.64 3.89 -16.87
CA ALA A 167 -4.69 4.88 -17.07
C ALA A 167 -5.25 5.33 -15.72
N PHE A 168 -5.56 6.62 -15.63
CA PHE A 168 -6.21 7.23 -14.47
C PHE A 168 -7.69 7.41 -14.77
N MET A 169 -8.56 6.93 -13.87
CA MET A 169 -10.01 7.01 -14.02
C MET A 169 -10.62 7.56 -12.72
N GLY A 170 -10.50 8.87 -12.51
CA GLY A 170 -10.97 9.53 -11.30
C GLY A 170 -10.21 9.05 -10.07
N THR A 171 -10.83 8.15 -9.30
CA THR A 171 -10.26 7.57 -8.07
C THR A 171 -9.62 6.20 -8.27
N THR A 172 -9.46 5.73 -9.51
CA THR A 172 -8.81 4.44 -9.79
C THR A 172 -7.65 4.57 -10.76
N VAL A 173 -6.69 3.67 -10.62
CA VAL A 173 -5.55 3.49 -11.52
C VAL A 173 -5.63 2.07 -12.07
N ALA A 174 -5.72 1.94 -13.40
CA ALA A 174 -5.81 0.65 -14.07
C ALA A 174 -4.60 0.43 -14.99
N PRO A 175 -4.07 -0.79 -15.09
CA PRO A 175 -3.10 -1.13 -16.13
C PRO A 175 -3.79 -1.10 -17.50
N VAL A 176 -3.01 -0.89 -18.55
CA VAL A 176 -3.51 -0.95 -19.93
C VAL A 176 -2.71 -1.95 -20.73
N GLU A 177 -3.41 -2.93 -21.30
CA GLU A 177 -2.82 -4.08 -21.95
C GLU A 177 -3.28 -4.21 -23.40
N CYS A 178 -3.14 -3.10 -24.16
CA CYS A 178 -3.31 -3.11 -25.61
C CYS A 178 -4.66 -3.66 -26.11
N GLY A 179 -5.75 -3.39 -25.36
CA GLY A 179 -7.10 -3.86 -25.67
C GLY A 179 -7.52 -5.17 -24.98
N SER A 180 -6.62 -5.79 -24.21
CA SER A 180 -6.96 -6.95 -23.38
C SER A 180 -7.87 -6.54 -22.21
N SER A 181 -8.75 -7.45 -21.79
CA SER A 181 -9.63 -7.23 -20.64
C SER A 181 -8.82 -7.19 -19.34
N ILE A 182 -9.00 -6.14 -18.55
CA ILE A 182 -8.34 -5.98 -17.25
C ILE A 182 -9.21 -6.61 -16.16
N ALA A 183 -8.62 -7.53 -15.39
CA ALA A 183 -9.28 -8.10 -14.22
C ALA A 183 -9.48 -7.03 -13.15
N ALA A 184 -10.64 -7.01 -12.48
CA ALA A 184 -10.99 -6.00 -11.49
C ALA A 184 -9.99 -5.91 -10.32
N GLU A 185 -9.39 -7.03 -9.93
CA GLU A 185 -8.35 -7.11 -8.88
C GLU A 185 -7.09 -6.30 -9.21
N ARG A 186 -6.82 -6.05 -10.48
CA ARG A 186 -5.63 -5.28 -10.91
C ARG A 186 -5.89 -3.78 -10.95
N VAL A 187 -7.11 -3.35 -10.67
CA VAL A 187 -7.50 -1.94 -10.62
C VAL A 187 -7.26 -1.44 -9.21
N ILE A 188 -6.32 -0.51 -9.06
CA ILE A 188 -5.94 0.06 -7.78
C ILE A 188 -6.88 1.22 -7.47
N THR A 189 -7.48 1.24 -6.28
CA THR A 189 -8.32 2.36 -5.83
C THR A 189 -7.50 3.32 -4.97
N VAL A 190 -7.61 4.61 -5.26
CA VAL A 190 -6.98 5.68 -4.47
C VAL A 190 -7.65 5.74 -3.09
N PRO A 191 -6.88 5.82 -1.98
CA PRO A 191 -7.44 5.85 -0.63
C PRO A 191 -8.44 7.00 -0.43
N GLU A 192 -9.43 6.79 0.43
CA GLU A 192 -10.44 7.81 0.76
C GLU A 192 -9.80 9.12 1.27
N ASN A 193 -10.42 10.25 0.93
CA ASN A 193 -9.97 11.60 1.29
C ASN A 193 -8.57 11.97 0.79
N THR A 194 -8.02 11.20 -0.16
CA THR A 194 -6.78 11.51 -0.86
C THR A 194 -7.04 11.66 -2.35
N THR A 195 -6.17 12.42 -3.03
CA THR A 195 -6.24 12.58 -4.49
C THR A 195 -4.88 12.31 -5.09
N LEU A 196 -4.83 11.52 -6.16
CA LEU A 196 -3.61 11.31 -6.94
C LEU A 196 -3.36 12.54 -7.83
N GLN A 197 -2.26 13.25 -7.55
CA GLN A 197 -1.72 14.29 -8.41
C GLN A 197 -0.62 13.71 -9.29
N VAL A 198 -0.66 14.05 -10.57
CA VAL A 198 0.33 13.65 -11.55
C VAL A 198 0.90 14.90 -12.18
N SER A 199 2.23 15.03 -12.20
CA SER A 199 2.94 16.16 -12.79
C SER A 199 4.02 15.68 -13.74
N GLY A 200 4.22 16.45 -14.81
CA GLY A 200 5.11 16.12 -15.93
C GLY A 200 4.66 16.86 -17.19
N SER A 201 5.47 16.78 -18.25
CA SER A 201 5.21 17.46 -19.53
C SER A 201 4.75 16.52 -20.66
N LEU A 202 4.42 15.27 -20.35
CA LEU A 202 3.88 14.33 -21.34
C LEU A 202 2.45 14.70 -21.75
N LEU A 203 2.15 14.52 -23.03
CA LEU A 203 0.81 14.76 -23.57
C LEU A 203 -0.20 13.75 -23.00
N GLY A 204 -1.36 14.25 -22.56
CA GLY A 204 -2.43 13.43 -22.00
C GLY A 204 -2.11 12.79 -20.64
N LEU A 205 -1.10 13.30 -19.91
CA LEU A 205 -0.66 12.75 -18.62
C LEU A 205 -1.77 12.68 -17.57
N ALA A 206 -2.78 13.56 -17.64
CA ALA A 206 -3.95 13.53 -16.76
C ALA A 206 -4.79 12.25 -16.89
N ASN A 207 -4.71 11.56 -18.03
CA ASN A 207 -5.47 10.35 -18.32
C ASN A 207 -4.64 9.07 -18.15
N GLY A 208 -3.31 9.18 -18.04
CA GLY A 208 -2.43 8.03 -17.94
C GLY A 208 -1.03 8.31 -18.48
N LEU A 209 -0.21 7.27 -18.52
CA LEU A 209 1.08 7.27 -19.20
C LEU A 209 1.35 5.89 -19.80
N ARG A 210 2.19 5.86 -20.82
CA ARG A 210 2.61 4.64 -21.51
C ARG A 210 4.11 4.42 -21.30
N PHE A 211 4.57 3.20 -21.60
CA PHE A 211 5.99 2.91 -21.71
C PHE A 211 6.32 2.49 -23.14
N ASN A 212 7.42 3.00 -23.67
CA ASN A 212 7.95 2.51 -24.94
C ASN A 212 8.76 1.21 -24.75
N SER A 213 9.26 0.63 -25.84
CA SER A 213 10.07 -0.60 -25.82
C SER A 213 11.41 -0.48 -25.07
N GLN A 214 11.85 0.76 -24.78
CA GLN A 214 13.04 1.03 -23.96
C GLN A 214 12.70 1.21 -22.47
N GLY A 215 11.42 1.10 -22.10
CA GLY A 215 10.93 1.27 -20.74
C GLY A 215 10.82 2.73 -20.28
N CYS A 216 10.87 3.70 -21.19
CA CYS A 216 10.77 5.12 -20.86
C CYS A 216 9.31 5.60 -20.84
N PRO A 217 8.95 6.55 -19.96
CA PRO A 217 7.60 7.09 -19.92
C PRO A 217 7.33 7.93 -21.17
N VAL A 218 6.22 7.65 -21.82
CA VAL A 218 5.77 8.29 -23.06
C VAL A 218 4.28 8.64 -22.97
N SER A 219 3.81 9.46 -23.90
CA SER A 219 2.45 10.01 -23.86
C SER A 219 1.38 8.92 -24.03
N THR A 220 0.13 9.25 -23.70
CA THR A 220 -1.00 8.33 -23.96
C THR A 220 -1.28 8.08 -25.45
N SER A 221 -0.70 8.91 -26.32
CA SER A 221 -0.77 8.78 -27.79
C SER A 221 0.31 7.88 -28.38
N HIS A 222 1.26 7.39 -27.56
CA HIS A 222 2.29 6.47 -28.01
C HIS A 222 1.67 5.23 -28.65
N SER A 223 2.26 4.80 -29.77
CA SER A 223 1.88 3.56 -30.45
C SER A 223 3.09 2.96 -31.17
N ALA A 224 3.01 1.70 -31.57
CA ALA A 224 4.06 1.05 -32.36
C ALA A 224 4.27 1.72 -33.74
N ALA A 225 3.24 2.38 -34.28
CA ALA A 225 3.32 3.10 -35.55
C ALA A 225 3.95 4.50 -35.40
N ALA A 226 3.90 5.08 -34.20
CA ALA A 226 4.46 6.39 -33.87
C ALA A 226 5.27 6.30 -32.56
N PRO A 227 6.47 5.69 -32.61
CA PRO A 227 7.29 5.51 -31.42
C PRO A 227 7.84 6.85 -30.91
N GLU A 228 7.66 7.11 -29.62
CA GLU A 228 8.21 8.29 -28.94
C GLU A 228 9.53 7.87 -28.25
N PRO A 229 10.62 8.67 -28.39
CA PRO A 229 11.90 8.32 -27.80
C PRO A 229 11.92 8.58 -26.29
N CYS A 230 12.91 8.02 -25.59
CA CYS A 230 13.21 8.39 -24.20
C CYS A 230 13.60 9.88 -24.06
N GLY A 231 13.63 10.37 -22.82
CA GLY A 231 14.14 11.71 -22.54
C GLY A 231 13.12 12.85 -22.67
N GLN A 232 11.86 12.56 -22.99
CA GLN A 232 10.82 13.60 -23.20
C GLN A 232 10.47 14.35 -21.92
N SER A 233 10.22 13.62 -20.84
CA SER A 233 9.79 14.21 -19.57
C SER A 233 9.97 13.23 -18.41
N MET A 234 10.12 13.77 -17.21
CA MET A 234 9.96 13.02 -15.96
C MET A 234 8.50 13.12 -15.49
N VAL A 235 8.00 12.07 -14.84
CA VAL A 235 6.65 12.02 -14.28
C VAL A 235 6.72 11.82 -12.78
N GLU A 236 6.10 12.70 -12.02
CA GLU A 236 5.92 12.56 -10.59
C GLU A 236 4.46 12.23 -10.28
N LEU A 237 4.25 11.19 -9.46
CA LEU A 237 2.96 10.78 -8.93
C LEU A 237 2.95 11.01 -7.42
N ARG A 238 2.03 11.83 -6.93
CA ARG A 238 1.92 12.19 -5.52
C ARG A 238 0.51 12.01 -5.01
N LEU A 239 0.35 11.42 -3.83
CA LEU A 239 -0.91 11.46 -3.10
C LEU A 239 -1.00 12.75 -2.30
N ASN A 240 -2.04 13.54 -2.52
CA ASN A 240 -2.38 14.66 -1.65
C ASN A 240 -3.30 14.20 -0.52
N GLY A 241 -3.13 14.78 0.67
CA GLY A 241 -3.94 14.44 1.85
C GLY A 241 -3.39 13.31 2.71
N ALA A 242 -2.25 12.71 2.34
CA ALA A 242 -1.56 11.69 3.12
C ALA A 242 -0.04 11.93 3.16
N GLN A 243 0.64 11.40 4.20
CA GLN A 243 2.10 11.47 4.33
C GLN A 243 2.76 10.30 3.57
N ALA A 244 2.52 10.20 2.26
CA ALA A 244 3.17 9.22 1.40
C ALA A 244 4.24 9.89 0.53
N ALA A 245 5.44 9.28 0.48
CA ALA A 245 6.49 9.72 -0.45
C ALA A 245 5.98 9.62 -1.90
N PRO A 246 6.23 10.62 -2.77
CA PRO A 246 5.87 10.53 -4.17
C PRO A 246 6.65 9.42 -4.90
N ILE A 247 6.17 9.05 -6.08
CA ILE A 247 6.88 8.16 -7.01
C ILE A 247 7.39 9.03 -8.15
N CYS A 248 8.68 8.92 -8.45
CA CYS A 248 9.29 9.56 -9.59
C CYS A 248 9.63 8.52 -10.67
N ILE A 249 9.17 8.78 -11.88
CA ILE A 249 9.59 8.10 -13.10
C ILE A 249 10.46 9.08 -13.87
N GLN A 250 11.75 8.80 -13.95
CA GLN A 250 12.69 9.62 -14.72
C GLN A 250 12.43 9.46 -16.22
N SER A 251 12.87 10.46 -17.00
CA SER A 251 12.73 10.46 -18.46
C SER A 251 13.43 9.30 -19.17
N GLN A 252 14.38 8.65 -18.48
CA GLN A 252 15.10 7.46 -18.94
C GLN A 252 14.42 6.14 -18.54
N GLY A 253 13.24 6.19 -17.90
CA GLY A 253 12.52 5.01 -17.45
C GLY A 253 12.86 4.52 -16.04
N PHE A 254 13.78 5.18 -15.32
CA PHE A 254 14.09 4.76 -13.95
C PHE A 254 12.97 5.13 -12.97
N ILE A 255 12.38 4.12 -12.31
CA ILE A 255 11.26 4.27 -11.38
C ILE A 255 11.74 4.15 -9.94
N ARG A 256 11.62 5.24 -9.17
CA ARG A 256 12.02 5.32 -7.76
C ARG A 256 10.99 6.00 -6.87
N GLN A 257 11.20 5.80 -5.58
CA GLN A 257 10.47 6.51 -4.53
C GLN A 257 11.15 7.85 -4.26
N GLY A 258 10.37 8.86 -3.92
CA GLY A 258 10.80 10.24 -3.70
C GLY A 258 10.45 11.18 -4.86
N ALA A 259 10.66 12.47 -4.63
CA ALA A 259 10.35 13.52 -5.59
C ALA A 259 11.26 13.44 -6.82
N CYS A 260 10.74 13.89 -7.96
CA CYS A 260 11.53 14.05 -9.15
C CYS A 260 12.49 15.25 -9.01
N ASN A 261 13.75 15.02 -9.38
CA ASN A 261 14.85 15.97 -9.29
C ASN A 261 15.82 15.79 -10.45
#